data_AF-A0A960JTE6-F1
#
_entry.id   AF-A0A960JTE6-F1
#
_cell.length_a   1.000
_cell.length_b   1.000
_cell.length_c   1.000
_cell.angle_alpha   90.00
_cell.angle_beta   90.00
_cell.angle_gamma   90.00
#
_symmetry.space_group_name_H-M   'P 1'
#
loop_
_entity.id
_entity.type
_entity.pdbx_description
1 polymer ?
#
loop_
_entity_poly.entity_id
_entity_poly.type
_entity_poly.pdbx_seq_one_letter_code
_entity_poly.pdbx_strand_id
1 'polypeptide(L)'
;MTTITVELLHGHARAAGFADEALMGGAGPGGEWPLSPARLFAALVSGGGTGKHRTIAGDDSELLAIESAPPPTIHADPLSDVAFTPLNERFVVLDQTATATAKKRGVDPEPSVQNYPFRSSRTDRPGTRLVPKTPRLSYSWPELSLSVGQLESLRRRAARVGYLGAADAPASVFISDDGPPSDLSTWTVDERSEHAVSVPYPGLLAALDGAYEQFLCHAPVSSAQLPRELVRYRSPDDSIADTPSRPIRTWLAFDRAVPAHRVLVVAEALKGLVLDDYDERGTSGEAPAVLTGHVPKGEPQARYWPLTSVGHERSDGRVFGACIELPPDTDPR
;
A
#
# COMPACT_ATOMS: atom_id res chain seq x y z
N MET A 1 -5.73 -1.76 26.21
CA MET A 1 -4.93 -1.29 25.07
C MET A 1 -3.68 -2.14 25.00
N THR A 2 -3.37 -2.65 23.82
CA THR A 2 -2.15 -3.41 23.58
C THR A 2 -1.27 -2.63 22.61
N THR A 3 0.00 -2.47 22.97
CA THR A 3 1.01 -1.79 22.15
C THR A 3 2.15 -2.76 21.84
N ILE A 4 2.54 -2.82 20.58
CA ILE A 4 3.66 -3.63 20.09
C ILE A 4 4.70 -2.70 19.50
N THR A 5 5.88 -2.67 20.09
CA THR A 5 6.99 -1.80 19.69
C THR A 5 8.06 -2.63 19.00
N VAL A 6 8.51 -2.18 17.84
CA VAL A 6 9.63 -2.77 17.09
C VAL A 6 10.80 -1.81 17.11
N GLU A 7 11.96 -2.31 17.54
CA GLU A 7 13.23 -1.61 17.47
C GLU A 7 14.07 -2.19 16.31
N LEU A 8 14.48 -1.35 15.38
CA LEU A 8 15.32 -1.71 14.25
C LEU A 8 16.78 -1.69 14.70
N LEU A 9 17.38 -2.87 14.88
CA LEU A 9 18.70 -3.00 15.53
C LEU A 9 19.85 -2.41 14.72
N HIS A 10 19.69 -2.29 13.41
CA HIS A 10 20.65 -1.61 12.53
C HIS A 10 20.19 -0.22 12.10
N GLY A 11 19.14 0.32 12.72
CA GLY A 11 18.54 1.61 12.38
C GLY A 11 17.98 1.72 10.96
N HIS A 12 17.75 0.58 10.29
CA HIS A 12 17.18 0.56 8.96
C HIS A 12 16.26 -0.64 8.76
N ALA A 13 15.36 -0.49 7.80
CA ALA A 13 14.50 -1.54 7.29
C ALA A 13 14.69 -1.73 5.79
N ARG A 14 14.19 -2.85 5.29
CA ARG A 14 14.18 -3.15 3.85
C ARG A 14 12.74 -3.09 3.33
N ALA A 15 12.55 -2.41 2.22
CA ALA A 15 11.28 -2.34 1.51
C ALA A 15 11.47 -2.62 0.01
N ALA A 16 10.36 -2.77 -0.72
CA ALA A 16 10.33 -2.96 -2.17
C ALA A 16 11.19 -4.15 -2.68
N GLY A 17 11.46 -5.16 -1.84
CA GLY A 17 11.95 -6.45 -2.31
C GLY A 17 10.82 -7.31 -2.88
N PHE A 18 11.11 -8.25 -3.78
CA PHE A 18 10.10 -9.19 -4.32
C PHE A 18 9.29 -9.91 -3.22
N ALA A 19 9.93 -10.27 -2.11
CA ALA A 19 9.25 -10.88 -0.96
C ALA A 19 8.38 -9.87 -0.18
N ASP A 20 8.76 -8.59 -0.17
CA ASP A 20 8.01 -7.51 0.45
C ASP A 20 6.80 -7.15 -0.44
N GLU A 21 6.97 -6.95 -1.74
CA GLU A 21 5.86 -6.65 -2.67
C GLU A 21 4.77 -7.73 -2.69
N ALA A 22 5.16 -8.98 -2.45
CA ALA A 22 4.25 -10.11 -2.45
C ALA A 22 3.24 -10.06 -1.29
N LEU A 23 3.67 -9.76 -0.06
CA LEU A 23 2.79 -9.62 1.10
C LEU A 23 2.19 -8.21 1.21
N MET A 24 2.82 -7.20 0.61
CA MET A 24 2.55 -5.78 0.91
C MET A 24 1.90 -4.99 -0.22
N GLY A 25 1.91 -5.49 -1.46
CA GLY A 25 1.57 -4.68 -2.63
C GLY A 25 2.78 -3.88 -3.11
N GLY A 26 2.77 -3.49 -4.39
CA GLY A 26 3.85 -2.70 -4.96
C GLY A 26 3.92 -1.34 -4.27
N ALA A 27 4.89 -1.17 -3.38
CA ALA A 27 5.24 0.15 -2.92
C ALA A 27 5.85 0.91 -4.10
N GLY A 28 5.55 2.21 -4.24
CA GLY A 28 6.20 3.05 -5.23
C GLY A 28 7.73 3.04 -5.08
N PRO A 29 8.48 3.79 -5.90
CA PRO A 29 9.94 3.75 -5.92
C PRO A 29 10.62 4.01 -4.55
N GLY A 30 9.92 4.64 -3.59
CA GLY A 30 10.38 4.82 -2.21
C GLY A 30 10.28 3.59 -1.31
N GLY A 31 9.52 2.54 -1.65
CA GLY A 31 9.26 1.45 -0.72
C GLY A 31 8.19 1.76 0.33
N GLU A 32 7.87 0.76 1.13
CA GLU A 32 6.80 0.75 2.13
C GLU A 32 7.22 1.47 3.42
N TRP A 33 6.66 2.65 3.68
CA TRP A 33 6.75 3.32 4.99
C TRP A 33 5.39 3.94 5.37
N PRO A 34 4.94 3.81 6.64
CA PRO A 34 5.55 3.01 7.70
C PRO A 34 5.51 1.51 7.39
N LEU A 35 6.33 0.71 8.09
CA LEU A 35 6.30 -0.74 7.90
C LEU A 35 4.92 -1.29 8.27
N SER A 36 4.40 -2.24 7.48
CA SER A 36 3.03 -2.70 7.67
C SER A 36 2.80 -3.50 8.96
N PRO A 37 1.61 -3.35 9.55
CA PRO A 37 1.09 -4.28 10.55
C PRO A 37 1.07 -5.75 10.08
N ALA A 38 0.82 -6.02 8.79
CA ALA A 38 0.89 -7.38 8.25
C ALA A 38 2.31 -7.98 8.35
N ARG A 39 3.36 -7.16 8.20
CA ARG A 39 4.76 -7.55 8.39
C ARG A 39 5.02 -7.99 9.82
N LEU A 40 4.55 -7.19 10.77
CA LEU A 40 4.65 -7.49 12.19
C LEU A 40 3.92 -8.81 12.50
N PHE A 41 2.71 -8.98 11.98
CA PHE A 41 1.93 -10.18 12.18
C PHE A 41 2.65 -11.43 11.67
N ALA A 42 3.15 -11.40 10.42
CA ALA A 42 3.94 -12.50 9.86
C ALA A 42 5.20 -12.79 10.68
N ALA A 43 5.86 -11.77 11.22
CA ALA A 43 7.01 -11.93 12.10
C ALA A 43 6.62 -12.61 13.43
N LEU A 44 5.49 -12.23 14.04
CA LEU A 44 4.98 -12.87 15.26
C LEU A 44 4.59 -14.33 15.03
N VAL A 45 3.96 -14.64 13.89
CA VAL A 45 3.67 -16.01 13.46
C VAL A 45 4.97 -16.82 13.37
N SER A 46 5.97 -16.29 12.67
CA SER A 46 7.30 -16.90 12.55
C SER A 46 7.99 -17.12 13.90
N GLY A 47 7.91 -16.13 14.81
CA GLY A 47 8.50 -16.20 16.15
C GLY A 47 7.87 -17.28 17.04
N GLY A 48 6.60 -17.64 16.82
CA GLY A 48 5.92 -18.71 17.55
C GLY A 48 5.98 -20.10 16.91
N GLY A 49 6.36 -20.17 15.63
CA GLY A 49 6.24 -21.39 14.82
C GLY A 49 4.80 -21.67 14.38
N THR A 50 4.64 -22.42 13.30
CA THR A 50 3.37 -22.72 12.64
C THR A 50 2.97 -24.20 12.77
N GLY A 51 1.69 -24.46 13.02
CA GLY A 51 1.12 -25.81 13.13
C GLY A 51 1.26 -26.49 14.50
N LYS A 52 0.33 -27.44 14.79
CA LYS A 52 0.13 -28.13 16.09
C LYS A 52 1.37 -28.70 16.79
N HIS A 53 2.47 -28.92 16.06
CA HIS A 53 3.70 -29.50 16.59
C HIS A 53 4.87 -28.51 16.71
N ARG A 54 4.68 -27.27 16.26
CA ARG A 54 5.72 -26.22 16.26
C ARG A 54 5.27 -24.95 16.96
N THR A 55 4.00 -24.86 17.38
CA THR A 55 3.50 -23.77 18.22
C THR A 55 4.19 -23.80 19.58
N ILE A 56 4.99 -22.77 19.85
CA ILE A 56 5.76 -22.65 21.09
C ILE A 56 4.95 -21.92 22.18
N ALA A 57 3.92 -21.18 21.79
CA ALA A 57 3.15 -20.32 22.68
C ALA A 57 1.64 -20.53 22.49
N GLY A 58 1.00 -21.23 23.42
CA GLY A 58 -0.47 -21.30 23.49
C GLY A 58 -1.13 -21.97 22.28
N ASP A 59 -2.35 -21.54 22.00
CA ASP A 59 -3.28 -22.04 20.98
C ASP A 59 -3.49 -21.04 19.84
N ASP A 60 -2.55 -20.10 19.66
CA ASP A 60 -2.62 -18.98 18.72
C ASP A 60 -3.77 -17.98 18.98
N SER A 61 -4.47 -18.08 20.12
CA SER A 61 -5.61 -17.20 20.45
C SER A 61 -5.24 -15.71 20.54
N GLU A 62 -3.99 -15.37 20.84
CA GLU A 62 -3.48 -14.00 20.79
C GLU A 62 -3.31 -13.49 19.35
N LEU A 63 -2.91 -14.37 18.43
CA LEU A 63 -2.77 -14.02 17.01
C LEU A 63 -4.14 -13.86 16.38
N LEU A 64 -5.08 -14.77 16.68
CA LEU A 64 -6.47 -14.66 16.24
C LEU A 64 -7.14 -13.37 16.74
N ALA A 65 -6.81 -12.94 17.97
CA ALA A 65 -7.30 -11.68 18.51
C ALA A 65 -6.74 -10.46 17.77
N ILE A 66 -5.44 -10.45 17.43
CA ILE A 66 -4.82 -9.38 16.64
C ILE A 66 -5.34 -9.37 15.20
N GLU A 67 -5.49 -10.55 14.59
CA GLU A 67 -5.98 -10.74 13.22
C GLU A 67 -7.42 -10.23 13.04
N SER A 68 -8.24 -10.35 14.09
CA SER A 68 -9.63 -9.90 14.11
C SER A 68 -9.80 -8.46 14.63
N ALA A 69 -8.72 -7.83 15.09
CA ALA A 69 -8.77 -6.47 15.62
C ALA A 69 -8.88 -5.44 14.47
N PRO A 70 -9.43 -4.24 14.72
CA PRO A 70 -9.36 -3.15 13.76
C PRO A 70 -7.90 -2.79 13.45
N PRO A 71 -7.63 -2.14 12.31
CA PRO A 71 -6.29 -1.69 11.95
C PRO A 71 -5.66 -0.85 13.08
N PRO A 72 -4.39 -1.11 13.46
CA PRO A 72 -3.75 -0.38 14.55
C PRO A 72 -3.53 1.08 14.17
N THR A 73 -3.41 1.94 15.18
CA THR A 73 -2.72 3.22 15.02
C THR A 73 -1.21 2.95 14.99
N ILE A 74 -0.51 3.49 14.00
CA ILE A 74 0.93 3.29 13.82
C ILE A 74 1.67 4.53 14.34
N HIS A 75 2.72 4.33 15.12
CA HIS A 75 3.60 5.39 15.61
C HIS A 75 4.98 5.17 15.00
N ALA A 76 5.39 6.09 14.15
CA ALA A 76 6.62 6.01 13.38
C ALA A 76 7.02 7.42 12.93
N ASP A 77 8.26 7.58 12.52
CA ASP A 77 8.67 8.86 11.93
C ASP A 77 7.81 9.24 10.72
N PRO A 78 7.60 10.55 10.50
CA PRO A 78 7.04 11.06 9.26
C PRO A 78 7.90 10.66 8.05
N LEU A 79 7.33 10.64 6.85
CA LEU A 79 8.08 10.33 5.62
C LEU A 79 9.24 11.29 5.38
N SER A 80 9.08 12.56 5.76
CA SER A 80 10.11 13.60 5.67
C SER A 80 11.36 13.30 6.50
N ASP A 81 11.22 12.50 7.57
CA ASP A 81 12.29 12.10 8.48
C ASP A 81 12.85 10.69 8.15
N VAL A 82 12.45 10.08 7.02
CA VAL A 82 12.96 8.78 6.56
C VAL A 82 13.81 8.94 5.31
N ALA A 83 15.06 8.50 5.38
CA ALA A 83 15.93 8.47 4.21
C ALA A 83 15.72 7.18 3.40
N PHE A 84 15.69 7.34 2.07
CA PHE A 84 15.46 6.28 1.10
C PHE A 84 16.71 6.04 0.26
N THR A 85 17.28 4.84 0.33
CA THR A 85 18.46 4.47 -0.45
C THR A 85 18.17 3.22 -1.28
N PRO A 86 18.10 3.30 -2.62
CA PRO A 86 17.94 2.11 -3.45
C PRO A 86 19.14 1.18 -3.24
N LEU A 87 18.86 -0.10 -3.05
CA LEU A 87 19.87 -1.13 -2.97
C LEU A 87 20.33 -1.49 -4.38
N ASN A 88 21.62 -1.31 -4.63
CA ASN A 88 22.23 -1.76 -5.87
C ASN A 88 22.04 -3.27 -6.06
N GLU A 89 21.78 -3.67 -7.30
CA GLU A 89 21.69 -5.08 -7.69
C GLU A 89 22.97 -5.82 -7.27
N ARG A 90 22.79 -6.99 -6.66
CA ARG A 90 23.90 -7.89 -6.31
C ARG A 90 23.66 -9.23 -6.95
N PHE A 91 24.72 -9.84 -7.44
CA PHE A 91 24.68 -11.21 -7.92
C PHE A 91 24.95 -12.15 -6.75
N VAL A 92 24.01 -13.03 -6.43
CA VAL A 92 24.24 -14.11 -5.46
C VAL A 92 24.55 -15.40 -6.19
N VAL A 93 25.50 -16.14 -5.66
CA VAL A 93 25.91 -17.44 -6.18
C VAL A 93 24.98 -18.51 -5.61
N LEU A 94 24.19 -19.16 -6.47
CA LEU A 94 23.28 -20.23 -6.10
C LEU A 94 23.99 -21.59 -6.13
N ASP A 95 23.56 -22.50 -5.25
CA ASP A 95 23.98 -23.90 -5.26
C ASP A 95 23.25 -24.68 -6.38
N GLN A 96 23.97 -25.60 -7.03
CA GLN A 96 23.50 -26.35 -8.20
C GLN A 96 22.35 -27.32 -7.90
N THR A 97 22.05 -27.56 -6.63
CA THR A 97 20.87 -28.30 -6.18
C THR A 97 19.56 -27.62 -6.60
N ALA A 98 19.54 -26.29 -6.74
CA ALA A 98 18.41 -25.55 -7.32
C ALA A 98 18.29 -25.75 -8.85
N THR A 99 19.41 -25.96 -9.53
CA THR A 99 19.50 -26.16 -11.00
C THR A 99 18.93 -27.51 -11.43
N ALA A 100 19.00 -28.54 -10.57
CA ALA A 100 18.38 -29.85 -10.80
C ALA A 100 16.85 -29.74 -10.96
N THR A 101 16.22 -28.81 -10.26
CA THR A 101 14.78 -28.53 -10.31
C THR A 101 14.39 -27.73 -11.56
N ALA A 102 15.23 -26.79 -12.00
CA ALA A 102 15.04 -26.03 -13.24
C ALA A 102 15.15 -26.91 -14.49
N LYS A 103 16.13 -27.83 -14.50
CA LYS A 103 16.30 -28.82 -15.58
C LYS A 103 15.11 -29.79 -15.69
N LYS A 104 14.51 -30.18 -14.56
CA LYS A 104 13.25 -30.96 -14.53
C LYS A 104 12.04 -30.19 -15.07
N ARG A 105 12.10 -28.85 -15.10
CA ARG A 105 11.01 -27.96 -15.56
C ARG A 105 11.21 -27.42 -16.99
N GLY A 106 12.25 -27.86 -17.70
CA GLY A 106 12.47 -27.49 -19.10
C GLY A 106 12.92 -26.04 -19.32
N VAL A 107 13.54 -25.42 -18.31
CA VAL A 107 14.09 -24.06 -18.42
C VAL A 107 15.60 -24.14 -18.67
N ASP A 108 16.11 -23.33 -19.59
CA ASP A 108 17.53 -23.27 -19.92
C ASP A 108 18.37 -22.85 -18.69
N PRO A 109 19.49 -23.53 -18.41
CA PRO A 109 20.33 -23.22 -17.26
C PRO A 109 21.09 -21.89 -17.47
N GLU A 110 21.04 -21.02 -16.46
CA GLU A 110 21.76 -19.74 -16.44
C GLU A 110 23.30 -19.92 -16.40
N PRO A 111 24.07 -18.93 -16.93
CA PRO A 111 25.52 -19.02 -17.03
C PRO A 111 26.21 -19.17 -15.66
N SER A 112 27.23 -20.03 -15.62
CA SER A 112 28.05 -20.26 -14.44
C SER A 112 29.01 -19.09 -14.16
N VAL A 113 29.26 -18.80 -12.89
CA VAL A 113 30.22 -17.74 -12.49
C VAL A 113 31.65 -18.27 -12.62
N GLN A 114 32.53 -17.52 -13.30
CA GLN A 114 33.91 -17.91 -13.59
C GLN A 114 34.73 -18.32 -12.34
N ASN A 115 34.43 -17.74 -11.18
CA ASN A 115 35.12 -18.01 -9.91
C ASN A 115 34.53 -19.18 -9.11
N TYR A 116 33.38 -19.73 -9.53
CA TYR A 116 32.70 -20.83 -8.85
C TYR A 116 32.20 -21.85 -9.89
N PRO A 117 33.10 -22.72 -10.40
CA PRO A 117 32.67 -23.81 -11.25
C PRO A 117 31.59 -24.61 -10.54
N PHE A 118 30.55 -25.00 -11.28
CA PHE A 118 29.33 -25.62 -10.77
C PHE A 118 28.37 -24.71 -9.97
N ARG A 119 28.46 -23.38 -10.10
CA ARG A 119 27.48 -22.47 -9.50
C ARG A 119 27.02 -21.39 -10.48
N SER A 120 25.73 -21.07 -10.46
CA SER A 120 25.13 -19.99 -11.27
C SER A 120 24.96 -18.73 -10.42
N SER A 121 25.10 -17.55 -11.02
CA SER A 121 24.70 -16.30 -10.37
C SER A 121 23.26 -15.98 -10.74
N ARG A 122 22.47 -15.53 -9.78
CA ARG A 122 21.21 -14.84 -10.07
C ARG A 122 21.35 -13.40 -9.60
N THR A 123 20.87 -12.45 -10.38
CA THR A 123 20.61 -11.09 -9.88
C THR A 123 19.62 -11.22 -8.73
N ASP A 124 20.05 -10.89 -7.52
CA ASP A 124 19.24 -11.10 -6.32
C ASP A 124 18.94 -9.77 -5.63
N ARG A 125 17.64 -9.62 -5.39
CA ARG A 125 16.97 -8.67 -4.50
C ARG A 125 17.32 -7.20 -4.79
N PRO A 126 16.75 -6.61 -5.87
CA PRO A 126 16.45 -5.19 -5.84
C PRO A 126 15.60 -4.85 -4.60
N GLY A 127 15.62 -3.58 -4.18
CA GLY A 127 14.81 -3.07 -3.09
C GLY A 127 15.32 -1.72 -2.61
N THR A 128 14.66 -1.16 -1.60
CA THR A 128 14.98 0.14 -1.01
C THR A 128 15.29 -0.05 0.47
N ARG A 129 16.40 0.53 0.92
CA ARG A 129 16.71 0.66 2.34
C ARG A 129 16.04 1.92 2.88
N LEU A 130 15.30 1.75 3.95
CA LEU A 130 14.63 2.80 4.70
C LEU A 130 15.43 3.08 5.98
N VAL A 131 15.80 4.33 6.21
CA VAL A 131 16.54 4.75 7.40
C VAL A 131 15.74 5.82 8.13
N PRO A 132 14.86 5.43 9.08
CA PRO A 132 14.16 6.40 9.91
C PRO A 132 15.13 7.10 10.87
N LYS A 133 14.82 8.35 11.22
CA LYS A 133 15.56 9.14 12.22
C LYS A 133 15.52 8.48 13.60
N THR A 134 14.37 7.94 13.98
CA THR A 134 14.12 7.14 15.17
C THR A 134 14.05 5.67 14.75
N PRO A 135 14.99 4.82 15.19
CA PRO A 135 15.06 3.41 14.77
C PRO A 135 14.01 2.53 15.47
N ARG A 136 12.78 3.04 15.61
CA ARG A 136 11.69 2.42 16.34
C ARG A 136 10.36 2.76 15.68
N LEU A 137 9.43 1.83 15.73
CA LEU A 137 8.03 2.04 15.38
C LEU A 137 7.14 1.26 16.34
N SER A 138 5.91 1.71 16.56
CA SER A 138 4.97 1.06 17.47
C SER A 138 3.59 0.93 16.84
N TYR A 139 2.89 -0.15 17.16
CA TYR A 139 1.54 -0.44 16.70
C TYR A 139 0.64 -0.51 17.92
N SER A 140 -0.40 0.30 17.95
CA SER A 140 -1.28 0.40 19.12
C SER A 140 -2.73 0.08 18.73
N TRP A 141 -3.34 -0.78 19.54
CA TRP A 141 -4.76 -1.12 19.45
C TRP A 141 -5.47 -0.65 20.71
N PRO A 142 -6.12 0.53 20.69
CA PRO A 142 -6.80 1.10 21.85
C PRO A 142 -7.86 0.14 22.43
N GLU A 143 -8.63 -0.48 21.54
CA GLU A 143 -9.77 -1.33 21.88
C GLU A 143 -9.41 -2.80 22.08
N LEU A 144 -8.19 -3.21 21.71
CA LEU A 144 -7.74 -4.58 21.94
C LEU A 144 -7.31 -4.74 23.40
N SER A 145 -7.94 -5.71 24.06
CA SER A 145 -7.58 -6.14 25.41
C SER A 145 -7.36 -7.65 25.40
N LEU A 146 -6.09 -8.03 25.52
CA LEU A 146 -5.70 -9.44 25.62
C LEU A 146 -5.82 -9.92 27.06
N SER A 147 -6.23 -11.17 27.25
CA SER A 147 -6.13 -11.84 28.55
C SER A 147 -4.66 -12.01 28.97
N VAL A 148 -4.41 -12.24 30.26
CA VAL A 148 -3.05 -12.46 30.79
C VAL A 148 -2.32 -13.58 30.03
N GLY A 149 -3.01 -14.70 29.74
CA GLY A 149 -2.43 -15.84 29.02
C GLY A 149 -2.12 -15.53 27.55
N GLN A 150 -2.96 -14.74 26.88
CA GLN A 150 -2.71 -14.28 25.51
C GLN A 150 -1.51 -13.32 25.46
N LEU A 151 -1.43 -12.40 26.42
CA LEU A 151 -0.33 -11.44 26.52
C LEU A 151 1.02 -12.12 26.77
N GLU A 152 1.07 -13.11 27.65
CA GLU A 152 2.27 -13.93 27.87
C GLU A 152 2.68 -14.71 26.61
N SER A 153 1.71 -15.27 25.89
CA SER A 153 1.98 -15.99 24.64
C SER A 153 2.52 -15.05 23.57
N LEU A 154 1.93 -13.86 23.43
CA LEU A 154 2.41 -12.82 22.53
C LEU A 154 3.82 -12.36 22.87
N ARG A 155 4.13 -12.15 24.16
CA ARG A 155 5.49 -11.81 24.64
C ARG A 155 6.51 -12.90 24.29
N ARG A 156 6.15 -14.19 24.42
CA ARG A 156 7.03 -15.31 24.04
C ARG A 156 7.33 -15.34 22.53
N ARG A 157 6.35 -14.99 21.68
CA ARG A 157 6.55 -14.87 20.23
C ARG A 157 7.43 -13.68 19.90
N ALA A 158 7.11 -12.51 20.45
CA ALA A 158 7.85 -11.27 20.25
C ALA A 158 9.35 -11.43 20.59
N ALA A 159 9.66 -12.11 21.69
CA ALA A 159 11.04 -12.41 22.12
C ALA A 159 11.85 -13.28 21.13
N ARG A 160 11.19 -13.92 20.16
CA ARG A 160 11.81 -14.80 19.16
C ARG A 160 11.85 -14.18 17.76
N VAL A 161 11.25 -13.00 17.59
CA VAL A 161 11.34 -12.26 16.34
C VAL A 161 12.78 -11.73 16.21
N GLY A 162 13.49 -12.18 15.18
CA GLY A 162 14.87 -11.75 14.92
C GLY A 162 15.00 -10.68 13.82
N TYR A 163 13.97 -10.50 13.00
CA TYR A 163 13.94 -9.55 11.89
C TYR A 163 12.50 -9.23 11.50
N LEU A 164 12.31 -8.09 10.85
CA LEU A 164 11.01 -7.68 10.32
C LEU A 164 11.04 -7.71 8.79
N GLY A 165 10.35 -8.69 8.18
CA GLY A 165 10.30 -8.96 6.74
C GLY A 165 11.53 -9.68 6.20
N ALA A 166 12.59 -8.97 5.86
CA ALA A 166 13.82 -9.56 5.33
C ALA A 166 14.88 -9.79 6.42
N ALA A 167 15.64 -10.87 6.32
CA ALA A 167 16.66 -11.27 7.31
C ALA A 167 17.83 -10.27 7.47
N ASP A 168 17.99 -9.32 6.55
CA ASP A 168 18.95 -8.23 6.62
C ASP A 168 18.43 -6.98 7.35
N ALA A 169 17.18 -7.00 7.84
CA ALA A 169 16.56 -5.98 8.68
C ALA A 169 16.28 -6.55 10.11
N PRO A 170 17.34 -6.80 10.92
CA PRO A 170 17.17 -7.35 12.25
C PRO A 170 16.41 -6.39 13.16
N ALA A 171 15.53 -6.97 13.98
CA ALA A 171 14.62 -6.22 14.82
C ALA A 171 14.39 -6.93 16.16
N SER A 172 14.10 -6.15 17.19
CA SER A 172 13.57 -6.63 18.47
C SER A 172 12.13 -6.17 18.64
N VAL A 173 11.28 -7.03 19.21
CA VAL A 173 9.85 -6.75 19.40
C VAL A 173 9.51 -6.79 20.88
N PHE A 174 8.84 -5.75 21.36
CA PHE A 174 8.42 -5.56 22.74
C PHE A 174 6.91 -5.41 22.82
N ILE A 175 6.30 -5.96 23.87
CA ILE A 175 4.86 -5.89 24.11
C ILE A 175 4.64 -5.11 25.41
N SER A 176 3.93 -4.00 25.33
CA SER A 176 3.54 -3.18 26.47
C SER A 176 2.04 -2.98 26.52
N ASP A 177 1.53 -2.85 27.75
CA ASP A 177 0.17 -2.35 27.99
C ASP A 177 0.18 -0.81 28.17
N ASP A 178 1.38 -0.22 28.18
CA ASP A 178 1.60 1.21 28.24
C ASP A 178 1.27 1.91 26.90
N GLY A 179 1.07 3.22 27.00
CA GLY A 179 0.91 4.12 25.87
C GLY A 179 2.01 3.99 24.81
N PRO A 180 1.75 4.40 23.55
CA PRO A 180 2.79 4.47 22.55
C PRO A 180 3.91 5.44 22.99
N PRO A 181 5.15 5.25 22.50
CA PRO A 181 6.24 6.18 22.76
C PRO A 181 5.88 7.61 22.33
N SER A 182 6.11 8.60 23.21
CA SER A 182 5.73 9.99 22.97
C SER A 182 6.65 10.74 21.98
N ASP A 183 7.78 10.12 21.62
CA ASP A 183 8.78 10.63 20.68
C ASP A 183 8.48 10.30 19.22
N LEU A 184 7.45 9.49 18.94
CA LEU A 184 7.06 9.09 17.60
C LEU A 184 5.83 9.85 17.10
N SER A 185 5.76 10.05 15.79
CA SER A 185 4.61 10.68 15.15
C SER A 185 3.50 9.67 14.86
N THR A 186 2.25 10.11 14.86
CA THR A 186 1.08 9.22 14.77
C THR A 186 0.49 9.17 13.37
N TRP A 187 0.44 7.97 12.82
CA TRP A 187 -0.25 7.60 11.58
C TRP A 187 -1.61 6.99 11.92
N THR A 188 -2.69 7.61 11.42
CA THR A 188 -4.07 7.20 11.69
C THR A 188 -4.76 6.74 10.42
N VAL A 189 -5.74 5.85 10.55
CA VAL A 189 -6.54 5.39 9.42
C VAL A 189 -7.30 6.57 8.82
N ASP A 190 -7.17 6.75 7.51
CA ASP A 190 -7.89 7.75 6.75
C ASP A 190 -8.16 7.22 5.33
N GLU A 191 -9.42 6.92 5.03
CA GLU A 191 -9.85 6.43 3.72
C GLU A 191 -9.50 7.37 2.56
N ARG A 192 -9.25 8.65 2.85
CA ARG A 192 -8.88 9.68 1.88
C ARG A 192 -7.38 9.72 1.57
N SER A 193 -6.55 9.10 2.42
CA SER A 193 -5.11 9.06 2.19
C SER A 193 -4.74 8.18 1.00
N GLU A 194 -3.66 8.51 0.32
CA GLU A 194 -3.09 7.69 -0.75
C GLU A 194 -2.10 6.63 -0.22
N HIS A 195 -1.68 6.75 1.05
CA HIS A 195 -0.72 5.82 1.66
C HIS A 195 -1.43 4.54 2.13
N ALA A 196 -1.53 3.58 1.24
CA ALA A 196 -2.05 2.25 1.55
C ALA A 196 -0.97 1.35 2.18
N VAL A 197 -1.31 0.72 3.30
CA VAL A 197 -0.44 -0.19 4.06
C VAL A 197 -1.19 -1.51 4.29
N SER A 198 -0.49 -2.64 4.17
CA SER A 198 -1.06 -3.98 4.40
C SER A 198 -1.34 -4.21 5.88
N VAL A 199 -2.51 -4.75 6.23
CA VAL A 199 -2.89 -5.04 7.63
C VAL A 199 -3.29 -6.50 7.80
N PRO A 200 -3.22 -7.06 9.03
CA PRO A 200 -3.82 -8.35 9.33
C PRO A 200 -5.31 -8.33 9.01
N TYR A 201 -5.81 -9.46 8.54
CA TYR A 201 -7.20 -9.67 8.20
C TYR A 201 -7.64 -11.07 8.62
N PRO A 202 -8.93 -11.30 8.92
CA PRO A 202 -9.44 -12.63 9.24
C PRO A 202 -9.11 -13.67 8.16
N GLY A 203 -8.26 -14.64 8.50
CA GLY A 203 -7.79 -15.72 7.62
C GLY A 203 -6.31 -15.61 7.19
N LEU A 204 -5.62 -14.51 7.49
CA LEU A 204 -4.18 -14.37 7.27
C LEU A 204 -3.35 -15.43 8.00
N LEU A 205 -3.67 -15.76 9.26
CA LEU A 205 -2.95 -16.80 10.01
C LEU A 205 -3.02 -18.15 9.30
N ALA A 206 -4.24 -18.55 8.92
CA ALA A 206 -4.47 -19.79 8.18
C ALA A 206 -3.78 -19.78 6.80
N ALA A 207 -3.74 -18.62 6.14
CA ALA A 207 -3.06 -18.46 4.85
C ALA A 207 -1.53 -18.60 4.99
N LEU A 208 -0.93 -18.04 6.05
CA LEU A 208 0.49 -18.17 6.37
C LEU A 208 0.85 -19.62 6.72
N ASP A 209 0.04 -20.28 7.54
CA ASP A 209 0.20 -21.71 7.86
C ASP A 209 0.12 -22.56 6.60
N GLY A 210 -0.88 -22.33 5.74
CA GLY A 210 -1.05 -23.04 4.48
C GLY A 210 0.14 -22.85 3.53
N ALA A 211 0.66 -21.62 3.42
CA ALA A 211 1.86 -21.34 2.63
C ALA A 211 3.09 -22.07 3.18
N TYR A 212 3.23 -22.15 4.50
CA TYR A 212 4.32 -22.88 5.12
C TYR A 212 4.24 -24.39 4.91
N GLU A 213 3.04 -24.98 5.03
CA GLU A 213 2.84 -26.42 4.75
C GLU A 213 3.16 -26.75 3.29
N GLN A 214 2.72 -25.91 2.34
CA GLN A 214 3.11 -26.05 0.93
C GLN A 214 4.63 -26.00 0.74
N PHE A 215 5.32 -25.11 1.44
CA PHE A 215 6.78 -25.02 1.41
C PHE A 215 7.43 -26.32 1.91
N LEU A 216 6.93 -26.90 3.00
CA LEU A 216 7.41 -28.20 3.51
C LEU A 216 7.20 -29.34 2.51
N CYS A 217 6.12 -29.30 1.74
CA CYS A 217 5.84 -30.25 0.66
C CYS A 217 6.61 -29.97 -0.64
N HIS A 218 7.55 -29.02 -0.65
CA HIS A 218 8.29 -28.58 -1.84
C HIS A 218 7.38 -28.09 -3.00
N ALA A 219 6.15 -27.69 -2.69
CA ALA A 219 5.28 -27.05 -3.66
C ALA A 219 5.79 -25.63 -3.97
N PRO A 220 5.56 -25.12 -5.20
CA PRO A 220 5.91 -23.74 -5.50
C PRO A 220 5.00 -22.81 -4.69
N VAL A 221 5.53 -22.24 -3.62
CA VAL A 221 4.85 -21.20 -2.86
C VAL A 221 5.17 -19.87 -3.52
N SER A 222 4.18 -19.26 -4.17
CA SER A 222 4.28 -17.87 -4.60
C SER A 222 3.63 -17.02 -3.53
N SER A 223 4.43 -16.21 -2.83
CA SER A 223 3.93 -15.25 -1.85
C SER A 223 2.95 -14.23 -2.47
N ALA A 224 2.98 -14.03 -3.80
CA ALA A 224 2.04 -13.20 -4.53
C ALA A 224 0.59 -13.76 -4.55
N GLN A 225 0.38 -14.96 -4.02
CA GLN A 225 -0.93 -15.62 -3.94
C GLN A 225 -1.63 -15.40 -2.59
N LEU A 226 -0.96 -14.82 -1.60
CA LEU A 226 -1.60 -14.50 -0.33
C LEU A 226 -2.53 -13.28 -0.54
N PRO A 227 -3.83 -13.39 -0.20
CA PRO A 227 -4.72 -12.24 -0.18
C PRO A 227 -4.15 -11.14 0.72
N ARG A 228 -4.55 -9.89 0.44
CA ARG A 228 -4.08 -8.73 1.19
C ARG A 228 -5.25 -7.82 1.49
N GLU A 229 -5.23 -7.26 2.68
CA GLU A 229 -6.10 -6.17 3.05
C GLU A 229 -5.26 -4.90 3.16
N LEU A 230 -5.64 -3.88 2.39
CA LEU A 230 -4.94 -2.61 2.33
C LEU A 230 -5.77 -1.55 3.05
N VAL A 231 -5.17 -0.90 4.04
CA VAL A 231 -5.78 0.20 4.77
C VAL A 231 -4.97 1.46 4.52
N ARG A 232 -5.68 2.58 4.33
CA ARG A 232 -5.06 3.87 4.05
C ARG A 232 -4.77 4.61 5.36
N TYR A 233 -3.55 5.09 5.49
CA TYR A 233 -3.07 5.82 6.66
C TYR A 233 -2.68 7.24 6.30
N ARG A 234 -3.07 8.22 7.10
CA ARG A 234 -2.59 9.60 6.92
C ARG A 234 -1.18 9.74 7.49
N SER A 235 -0.28 10.40 6.74
CA SER A 235 1.05 10.76 7.23
C SER A 235 0.98 11.90 8.25
N PRO A 236 1.83 11.92 9.29
CA PRO A 236 1.98 13.09 10.16
C PRO A 236 2.43 14.35 9.41
N ASP A 237 3.15 14.19 8.30
CA ASP A 237 3.56 15.29 7.41
C ASP A 237 2.43 15.80 6.53
N ASP A 238 1.36 15.00 6.37
CA ASP A 238 0.18 15.49 5.67
C ASP A 238 -0.38 16.59 6.55
N SER A 239 0.00 17.83 6.23
CA SER A 239 -0.72 19.01 6.67
C SER A 239 -2.20 18.68 6.51
N ILE A 240 -3.02 19.04 7.50
CA ILE A 240 -4.47 19.05 7.33
C ILE A 240 -4.68 20.04 6.18
N ALA A 241 -4.63 19.54 4.95
CA ALA A 241 -5.01 20.29 3.79
C ALA A 241 -6.45 20.64 4.12
N ASP A 242 -6.70 21.94 4.28
CA ASP A 242 -8.04 22.48 4.18
C ASP A 242 -8.70 21.71 3.04
N THR A 243 -9.78 21.00 3.39
CA THR A 243 -10.53 20.06 2.55
C THR A 243 -10.10 20.16 1.09
N PRO A 244 -9.38 19.17 0.51
CA PRO A 244 -8.73 19.34 -0.78
C PRO A 244 -9.74 19.94 -1.72
N SER A 245 -9.48 21.16 -2.17
CA SER A 245 -10.49 21.93 -2.88
C SER A 245 -10.89 21.09 -4.09
N ARG A 246 -12.11 20.56 -4.02
CA ARG A 246 -12.54 19.55 -4.97
C ARG A 246 -12.83 20.27 -6.27
N PRO A 247 -12.46 19.70 -7.43
CA PRO A 247 -12.97 20.24 -8.67
C PRO A 247 -14.49 20.23 -8.60
N ILE A 248 -15.10 21.36 -8.90
CA ILE A 248 -16.56 21.48 -8.87
C ILE A 248 -17.09 20.79 -10.11
N ARG A 249 -17.98 19.82 -9.90
CA ARG A 249 -18.61 19.05 -10.97
C ARG A 249 -20.08 19.37 -11.06
N THR A 250 -20.49 19.92 -12.19
CA THR A 250 -21.90 20.14 -12.51
C THR A 250 -22.35 19.07 -13.50
N TRP A 251 -23.30 18.24 -13.07
CA TRP A 251 -23.84 17.13 -13.86
C TRP A 251 -25.14 17.56 -14.52
N LEU A 252 -25.25 17.32 -15.82
CA LEU A 252 -26.42 17.62 -16.64
C LEU A 252 -26.94 16.30 -17.21
N ALA A 253 -28.13 15.89 -16.81
CA ALA A 253 -28.82 14.76 -17.42
C ALA A 253 -29.60 15.23 -18.65
N PHE A 254 -29.57 14.45 -19.73
CA PHE A 254 -30.39 14.74 -20.90
C PHE A 254 -31.71 13.96 -20.83
N ASP A 255 -32.81 14.62 -21.15
CA ASP A 255 -34.13 13.97 -21.25
C ASP A 255 -34.16 12.87 -22.32
N ARG A 256 -33.27 12.98 -23.30
CA ARG A 256 -33.11 12.00 -24.38
C ARG A 256 -31.62 11.74 -24.64
N ALA A 257 -31.28 10.46 -24.75
CA ALA A 257 -29.92 10.06 -25.09
C ALA A 257 -29.54 10.51 -26.51
N VAL A 258 -28.31 11.01 -26.66
CA VAL A 258 -27.77 11.49 -27.94
C VAL A 258 -26.88 10.40 -28.56
N PRO A 259 -26.90 10.22 -29.89
CA PRO A 259 -26.02 9.25 -30.56
C PRO A 259 -24.53 9.51 -30.30
N ALA A 260 -23.74 8.43 -30.13
CA ALA A 260 -22.31 8.47 -29.81
C ALA A 260 -21.48 9.35 -30.75
N HIS A 261 -21.77 9.33 -32.06
CA HIS A 261 -21.03 10.09 -33.07
C HIS A 261 -21.18 11.62 -32.93
N ARG A 262 -22.08 12.10 -32.05
CA ARG A 262 -22.27 13.52 -31.73
C ARG A 262 -21.53 13.95 -30.47
N VAL A 263 -20.70 13.09 -29.87
CA VAL A 263 -19.96 13.37 -28.63
C VAL A 263 -19.20 14.69 -28.67
N LEU A 264 -18.51 15.00 -29.78
CA LEU A 264 -17.79 16.26 -29.95
C LEU A 264 -18.73 17.46 -29.98
N VAL A 265 -19.83 17.36 -30.73
CA VAL A 265 -20.85 18.42 -30.82
C VAL A 265 -21.47 18.70 -29.46
N VAL A 266 -21.69 17.68 -28.63
CA VAL A 266 -22.19 17.85 -27.25
C VAL A 266 -21.17 18.59 -26.39
N ALA A 267 -19.88 18.24 -26.48
CA ALA A 267 -18.82 18.94 -25.73
C ALA A 267 -18.69 20.41 -26.16
N GLU A 268 -18.73 20.68 -27.46
CA GLU A 268 -18.67 22.03 -28.04
C GLU A 268 -19.88 22.87 -27.65
N ALA A 269 -21.09 22.31 -27.74
CA ALA A 269 -22.32 22.98 -27.34
C ALA A 269 -22.34 23.29 -25.83
N LEU A 270 -21.83 22.37 -25.01
CA LEU A 270 -21.71 22.59 -23.56
C LEU A 270 -20.74 23.72 -23.24
N LYS A 271 -19.57 23.74 -23.89
CA LYS A 271 -18.59 24.83 -23.75
C LYS A 271 -19.18 26.16 -24.22
N GLY A 272 -19.85 26.18 -25.37
CA GLY A 272 -20.52 27.37 -25.89
C GLY A 272 -21.54 27.93 -24.91
N LEU A 273 -22.43 27.08 -24.38
CA LEU A 273 -23.47 27.50 -23.43
C LEU A 273 -22.88 28.08 -22.12
N VAL A 274 -21.76 27.53 -21.64
CA VAL A 274 -21.06 28.06 -20.45
C VAL A 274 -20.46 29.44 -20.73
N LEU A 275 -19.91 29.66 -21.92
CA LEU A 275 -19.36 30.96 -22.31
C LEU A 275 -20.47 31.99 -22.56
N ASP A 276 -21.57 31.57 -23.21
CA ASP A 276 -22.74 32.42 -23.44
C ASP A 276 -23.39 32.85 -22.11
N ASP A 277 -23.58 31.92 -21.16
CA ASP A 277 -24.11 32.24 -19.82
C ASP A 277 -23.16 33.15 -19.02
N TYR A 278 -21.83 33.01 -19.20
CA TYR A 278 -20.85 33.91 -18.62
C TYR A 278 -20.96 35.33 -19.18
N ASP A 279 -21.09 35.47 -20.50
CA ASP A 279 -21.25 36.77 -21.17
C ASP A 279 -22.58 37.45 -20.80
N GLU A 280 -23.67 36.70 -20.71
CA GLU A 280 -25.01 37.20 -20.36
C GLU A 280 -25.10 37.71 -18.91
N ARG A 281 -24.35 37.10 -17.97
CA ARG A 281 -24.35 37.48 -16.54
C ARG A 281 -23.54 38.73 -16.21
N GLY A 282 -22.90 39.35 -17.20
CA GLY A 282 -22.48 40.75 -17.11
C GLY A 282 -21.19 41.03 -16.35
N THR A 283 -20.30 40.05 -16.18
CA THR A 283 -18.89 40.35 -15.88
C THR A 283 -18.28 40.96 -17.14
N SER A 284 -18.14 42.29 -17.17
CA SER A 284 -17.76 43.12 -18.33
C SER A 284 -16.31 42.90 -18.83
N GLY A 285 -15.90 41.66 -19.06
CA GLY A 285 -14.56 41.27 -19.47
C GLY A 285 -14.57 39.95 -20.26
N GLU A 286 -13.48 39.71 -20.97
CA GLU A 286 -13.26 38.45 -21.70
C GLU A 286 -13.40 37.24 -20.77
N ALA A 287 -14.01 36.17 -21.27
CA ALA A 287 -14.16 34.92 -20.52
C ALA A 287 -12.80 34.44 -19.98
N PRO A 288 -12.70 34.04 -18.70
CA PRO A 288 -11.45 33.60 -18.09
C PRO A 288 -10.75 32.51 -18.90
N ALA A 289 -9.42 32.59 -18.97
CA ALA A 289 -8.57 31.60 -19.66
C ALA A 289 -8.87 30.15 -19.22
N VAL A 290 -9.28 29.97 -17.96
CA VAL A 290 -9.68 28.68 -17.39
C VAL A 290 -10.92 28.06 -18.07
N LEU A 291 -11.91 28.87 -18.49
CA LEU A 291 -13.12 28.41 -19.18
C LEU A 291 -12.88 28.22 -20.69
N THR A 292 -12.04 29.06 -21.27
CA THR A 292 -11.71 29.01 -22.70
C THR A 292 -10.67 27.93 -23.03
N GLY A 293 -9.91 27.48 -22.03
CA GLY A 293 -8.80 26.53 -22.18
C GLY A 293 -7.50 27.17 -22.67
N HIS A 294 -7.39 28.50 -22.60
CA HIS A 294 -6.19 29.26 -22.97
C HIS A 294 -5.23 29.43 -21.78
N VAL A 295 -5.04 28.37 -20.98
CA VAL A 295 -4.13 28.39 -19.84
C VAL A 295 -2.71 27.97 -20.24
N PRO A 296 -1.66 28.47 -19.56
CA PRO A 296 -0.30 27.95 -19.70
C PRO A 296 -0.22 26.43 -19.51
N LYS A 297 0.77 25.80 -20.16
CA LYS A 297 0.94 24.34 -20.11
C LYS A 297 1.20 23.89 -18.67
N GLY A 298 0.32 23.04 -18.14
CA GLY A 298 0.43 22.47 -16.79
C GLY A 298 -0.50 23.15 -15.78
N GLU A 299 -1.17 24.24 -16.14
CA GLU A 299 -2.20 24.86 -15.30
C GLU A 299 -3.55 24.15 -15.44
N PRO A 300 -4.37 24.13 -14.37
CA PRO A 300 -5.68 23.51 -14.40
C PRO A 300 -6.65 24.33 -15.27
N GLN A 301 -7.48 23.63 -16.04
CA GLN A 301 -8.50 24.21 -16.91
C GLN A 301 -9.84 23.51 -16.72
N ALA A 302 -10.92 24.20 -17.08
CA ALA A 302 -12.25 23.60 -17.14
C ALA A 302 -12.28 22.45 -18.16
N ARG A 303 -13.01 21.39 -17.83
CA ARG A 303 -13.20 20.23 -18.70
C ARG A 303 -14.69 20.00 -18.96
N TYR A 304 -15.00 19.74 -20.22
CA TYR A 304 -16.36 19.54 -20.72
C TYR A 304 -16.49 18.09 -21.17
N TRP A 305 -17.21 17.29 -20.39
CA TRP A 305 -17.28 15.84 -20.53
C TRP A 305 -18.67 15.38 -20.98
N PRO A 306 -18.85 14.94 -22.22
CA PRO A 306 -20.01 14.13 -22.57
C PRO A 306 -19.95 12.78 -21.83
N LEU A 307 -21.06 12.40 -21.19
CA LEU A 307 -21.15 11.18 -20.39
C LEU A 307 -21.74 10.05 -21.23
N THR A 308 -20.85 9.22 -21.79
CA THR A 308 -21.22 8.09 -22.64
C THR A 308 -21.46 6.82 -21.83
N SER A 309 -22.41 5.99 -22.26
CA SER A 309 -22.58 4.64 -21.72
C SER A 309 -21.51 3.72 -22.32
N VAL A 310 -20.42 3.52 -21.58
CA VAL A 310 -19.27 2.69 -21.97
C VAL A 310 -18.74 1.90 -20.77
N GLY A 311 -18.02 0.80 -21.02
CA GLY A 311 -17.31 0.05 -19.97
C GLY A 311 -18.13 -0.98 -19.19
N HIS A 312 -19.32 -1.35 -19.68
CA HIS A 312 -20.18 -2.38 -19.05
C HIS A 312 -20.87 -3.26 -20.11
N GLU A 313 -21.38 -4.43 -19.70
CA GLU A 313 -21.96 -5.46 -20.57
C GLU A 313 -23.05 -4.93 -21.52
N ARG A 314 -23.90 -4.03 -21.02
CA ARG A 314 -25.01 -3.41 -21.78
C ARG A 314 -24.69 -2.01 -22.32
N SER A 315 -23.41 -1.69 -22.53
CA SER A 315 -23.02 -0.36 -23.03
C SER A 315 -23.47 -0.18 -24.48
N ASP A 316 -24.12 0.95 -24.78
CA ASP A 316 -24.63 1.27 -26.12
C ASP A 316 -23.94 2.49 -26.75
N GLY A 317 -22.95 3.07 -26.05
CA GLY A 317 -22.16 4.21 -26.50
C GLY A 317 -22.92 5.54 -26.54
N ARG A 318 -24.22 5.57 -26.22
CA ARG A 318 -25.00 6.81 -26.27
C ARG A 318 -24.59 7.77 -25.16
N VAL A 319 -24.80 9.06 -25.42
CA VAL A 319 -24.53 10.14 -24.45
C VAL A 319 -25.80 10.40 -23.65
N PHE A 320 -25.77 10.15 -22.35
CA PHE A 320 -26.93 10.32 -21.46
C PHE A 320 -26.92 11.63 -20.68
N GLY A 321 -25.79 12.35 -20.73
CA GLY A 321 -25.63 13.63 -20.06
C GLY A 321 -24.28 14.25 -20.35
N ALA A 322 -23.97 15.30 -19.63
CA ALA A 322 -22.68 15.95 -19.66
C ALA A 322 -22.23 16.36 -18.25
N CYS A 323 -20.93 16.59 -18.08
CA CYS A 323 -20.35 17.08 -16.84
C CYS A 323 -19.40 18.24 -17.17
N ILE A 324 -19.55 19.34 -16.42
CA ILE A 324 -18.57 20.42 -16.40
C ILE A 324 -17.72 20.19 -15.15
N GLU A 325 -16.41 20.05 -15.33
CA GLU A 325 -15.45 19.98 -14.22
C GLU A 325 -14.63 21.26 -14.21
N LEU A 326 -14.83 22.09 -13.18
CA LEU A 326 -14.05 23.29 -12.94
C LEU A 326 -12.87 22.96 -12.02
N PRO A 327 -11.72 23.67 -12.16
CA PRO A 327 -10.62 23.52 -11.22
C PRO A 327 -11.03 23.73 -9.76
N PRO A 328 -10.27 23.16 -8.82
CA PRO A 328 -10.31 23.53 -7.42
C PRO A 328 -10.40 25.05 -7.21
N ASP A 329 -11.16 25.49 -6.22
CA ASP A 329 -11.30 26.89 -5.79
C ASP A 329 -11.95 27.84 -6.81
N THR A 330 -12.57 27.31 -7.86
CA THR A 330 -13.42 28.11 -8.76
C THR A 330 -14.69 28.52 -8.02
N ASP A 331 -15.05 29.81 -7.97
CA ASP A 331 -16.35 30.22 -7.43
C ASP A 331 -17.47 29.69 -8.33
N PRO A 332 -18.41 28.86 -7.84
CA PRO A 332 -19.51 28.34 -8.66
C PRO A 332 -20.64 29.35 -8.93
N ARG A 333 -20.52 30.60 -8.44
CA ARG A 333 -21.55 31.64 -8.55
C ARG A 333 -21.35 32.58 -9.73
#